data_AF-A0A957GF90-F1
#
_entry.id   AF-A0A957GF90-F1
#
_cell.length_a   1.000
_cell.length_b   1.000
_cell.length_c   1.000
_cell.angle_alpha   90.00
_cell.angle_beta   90.00
_cell.angle_gamma   90.00
#
_symmetry.space_group_name_H-M   'P 1'
#
loop_
_entity.id
_entity.type
_entity.pdbx_description
1 polymer ?
#
loop_
_entity_poly.entity_id
_entity_poly.type
_entity_poly.pdbx_seq_one_letter_code
_entity_poly.pdbx_strand_id
1 'polypeptide(L)'
;SQAGLMTTPLHKYVPLNLQHHDPATLLAGKLSAILQRDYTKGRDIYDLWWYLKQPNWPEPNLAYLNRCLQQGGWISDPLTPANWRMIVREPILPLKWSLVMEDVGSFIIDSKERADFRKEQLLTLLD
;
A
#
# COMPACT_ATOMS: atom_id res chain seq x y z
N SER A 1 -19.17 53.91 -4.08
CA SER A 1 -18.31 53.02 -4.89
C SER A 1 -18.17 51.69 -4.17
N GLN A 2 -18.82 50.62 -4.64
CA GLN A 2 -18.61 49.27 -4.09
C GLN A 2 -17.35 48.68 -4.73
N ALA A 3 -16.36 48.33 -3.90
CA ALA A 3 -15.17 47.62 -4.34
C ALA A 3 -15.54 46.15 -4.59
N GLY A 4 -15.57 45.74 -5.85
CA GLY A 4 -15.78 44.33 -6.23
C GLY A 4 -14.57 43.51 -5.83
N LEU A 5 -14.74 42.59 -4.89
CA LEU A 5 -13.75 41.57 -4.59
C LEU A 5 -13.72 40.55 -5.73
N MET A 6 -12.59 40.47 -6.42
CA MET A 6 -12.30 39.38 -7.35
C MET A 6 -11.37 38.39 -6.69
N THR A 7 -11.81 37.14 -6.61
CA THR A 7 -11.01 36.01 -6.16
C THR A 7 -10.58 35.23 -7.39
N THR A 8 -9.26 35.10 -7.61
CA THR A 8 -8.72 34.30 -8.70
C THR A 8 -8.16 33.00 -8.13
N PRO A 9 -8.68 31.82 -8.51
CA PRO A 9 -8.08 30.56 -8.13
C PRO A 9 -6.73 30.41 -8.86
N LEU A 10 -5.66 30.28 -8.09
CA LEU A 10 -4.30 30.16 -8.61
C LEU A 10 -3.82 28.72 -8.42
N HIS A 11 -3.72 27.97 -9.51
CA HIS A 11 -3.08 26.65 -9.51
C HIS A 11 -1.56 26.84 -9.55
N LYS A 12 -0.92 26.86 -8.38
CA LYS A 12 0.55 26.86 -8.28
C LYS A 12 1.09 25.49 -8.65
N TYR A 13 1.65 25.34 -9.85
CA TYR A 13 2.54 24.23 -10.16
C TYR A 13 3.92 24.56 -9.58
N VAL A 14 4.15 24.17 -8.32
CA VAL A 14 5.49 24.19 -7.74
C VAL A 14 6.22 22.97 -8.28
N PRO A 15 7.37 23.11 -8.97
CA PRO A 15 8.23 21.97 -9.28
C PRO A 15 8.79 21.46 -7.96
N LEU A 16 8.09 20.48 -7.40
CA LEU A 16 8.39 19.90 -6.12
C LEU A 16 9.24 18.66 -6.38
N ASN A 17 10.55 18.79 -6.20
CA ASN A 17 11.47 17.66 -6.33
C ASN A 17 11.41 16.83 -5.04
N LEU A 18 10.25 16.23 -4.77
CA LEU A 18 10.14 15.15 -3.81
C LEU A 18 10.90 13.96 -4.41
N GLN A 19 11.82 13.36 -3.67
CA GLN A 19 12.27 12.00 -3.93
C GLN A 19 11.06 11.07 -3.78
N HIS A 20 10.20 11.06 -4.78
CA HIS A 20 9.15 10.08 -4.89
C HIS A 20 9.80 8.82 -5.41
N HIS A 21 9.88 7.83 -4.53
CA HIS A 21 10.04 6.45 -4.96
C HIS A 21 9.10 6.17 -6.13
N ASP A 22 9.62 5.51 -7.17
CA ASP A 22 8.80 5.09 -8.30
C ASP A 22 7.62 4.21 -7.83
N PRO A 23 6.56 4.08 -8.62
CA PRO A 23 5.38 3.30 -8.21
C PRO A 23 5.71 1.86 -7.76
N ALA A 24 6.69 1.22 -8.40
CA ALA A 24 7.18 -0.11 -8.02
C ALA A 24 7.80 -0.12 -6.62
N THR A 25 8.53 0.93 -6.25
CA THR A 25 9.18 1.08 -4.95
C THR A 25 8.18 1.48 -3.85
N LEU A 26 7.12 2.21 -4.19
CA LEU A 26 6.01 2.45 -3.24
C LEU A 26 5.34 1.15 -2.80
N LEU A 27 5.03 0.25 -3.75
CA LEU A 27 4.51 -1.07 -3.43
C LEU A 27 5.55 -1.88 -2.62
N ALA A 28 6.81 -1.90 -3.04
CA ALA A 28 7.88 -2.58 -2.31
C ALA A 28 7.98 -2.09 -0.84
N GLY A 29 7.83 -0.79 -0.59
CA GLY A 29 7.81 -0.24 0.77
C GLY A 29 6.67 -0.79 1.63
N LYS A 30 5.48 -1.00 1.05
CA LYS A 30 4.36 -1.64 1.76
C LYS A 30 4.60 -3.11 2.03
N LEU A 31 5.09 -3.85 1.05
CA LEU A 31 5.44 -5.26 1.23
C LEU A 31 6.49 -5.43 2.33
N SER A 32 7.53 -4.59 2.31
CA SER A 32 8.57 -4.55 3.34
C SER A 32 7.98 -4.35 4.73
N ALA A 33 7.04 -3.42 4.88
CA ALA A 33 6.38 -3.14 6.15
C ALA A 33 5.49 -4.29 6.65
N ILE A 34 4.74 -4.92 5.74
CA ILE A 34 3.87 -6.06 6.07
C ILE A 34 4.71 -7.26 6.54
N LEU A 35 5.87 -7.49 5.93
CA LEU A 35 6.71 -8.65 6.20
C LEU A 35 7.59 -8.52 7.46
N GLN A 36 7.87 -7.30 7.93
CA GLN A 36 8.83 -7.06 9.03
C GLN A 36 8.21 -6.54 10.32
N ARG A 37 6.94 -6.15 10.32
CA ARG A 37 6.28 -5.67 11.54
C ARG A 37 5.83 -6.83 12.41
N ASP A 38 6.09 -6.73 13.71
CA ASP A 38 5.59 -7.67 14.73
C ASP A 38 4.08 -7.52 15.01
N TYR A 39 3.44 -6.51 14.42
CA TYR A 39 2.03 -6.21 14.62
C TYR A 39 1.36 -5.83 13.29
N THR A 40 0.07 -6.13 13.19
CA THR A 40 -0.72 -5.78 12.03
C THR A 40 -1.02 -4.29 12.03
N LYS A 41 -0.66 -3.60 10.94
CA LYS A 41 -1.10 -2.24 10.65
C LYS A 41 -2.10 -2.30 9.49
N GLY A 42 -3.37 -2.11 9.79
CA GLY A 42 -4.45 -2.24 8.82
C GLY A 42 -4.27 -1.31 7.62
N ARG A 43 -3.69 -0.11 7.81
CA ARG A 43 -3.40 0.79 6.70
C ARG A 43 -2.49 0.18 5.63
N ASP A 44 -1.46 -0.59 6.00
CA ASP A 44 -0.58 -1.21 5.01
C ASP A 44 -1.29 -2.34 4.24
N ILE A 45 -2.20 -3.06 4.90
CA ILE A 45 -3.06 -4.08 4.28
C ILE A 45 -4.02 -3.44 3.27
N TYR A 46 -4.61 -2.31 3.63
CA TYR A 46 -5.47 -1.54 2.73
C TYR A 46 -4.68 -0.99 1.54
N ASP A 47 -3.49 -0.43 1.77
CA ASP A 47 -2.63 0.08 0.69
C ASP A 47 -2.22 -1.06 -0.27
N LEU A 48 -1.90 -2.26 0.24
CA LEU A 48 -1.63 -3.43 -0.59
C LEU A 48 -2.83 -3.80 -1.47
N TRP A 49 -4.02 -3.92 -0.88
CA TRP A 49 -5.24 -4.20 -1.64
C TRP A 49 -5.50 -3.14 -2.70
N TRP A 50 -5.30 -1.86 -2.36
CA TRP A 50 -5.48 -0.75 -3.27
C TRP A 50 -4.52 -0.86 -4.46
N TYR A 51 -3.22 -1.08 -4.22
CA TYR A 51 -2.22 -1.23 -5.29
C TYR A 51 -2.53 -2.41 -6.22
N LEU A 52 -2.89 -3.57 -5.66
CA LEU A 52 -3.18 -4.77 -6.44
C LEU A 52 -4.44 -4.65 -7.29
N LYS A 53 -5.41 -3.81 -6.90
CA LYS A 53 -6.60 -3.55 -7.72
C LYS A 53 -6.35 -2.65 -8.92
N GLN A 54 -5.23 -1.92 -8.97
CA GLN A 54 -4.96 -0.99 -10.05
C GLN A 54 -4.47 -1.72 -11.32
N PRO A 55 -5.18 -1.63 -12.46
CA PRO A 55 -4.84 -2.41 -13.65
C PRO A 55 -3.44 -2.17 -14.22
N ASN A 56 -2.88 -0.97 -13.99
CA ASN A 56 -1.61 -0.54 -14.58
C ASN A 56 -0.51 -0.29 -13.54
N TRP A 57 -0.71 -0.75 -12.29
CA TRP A 57 0.34 -0.61 -11.28
C TRP A 57 1.48 -1.61 -11.55
N PRO A 58 2.75 -1.18 -11.52
CA PRO A 58 3.85 -2.10 -11.81
C PRO A 58 4.07 -3.11 -10.67
N GLU A 59 4.69 -4.23 -11.01
CA GLU A 59 5.25 -5.18 -10.03
C GLU A 59 6.21 -4.46 -9.06
N PRO A 60 6.38 -4.97 -7.82
CA PRO A 60 7.23 -4.32 -6.84
C PRO A 60 8.69 -4.24 -7.29
N ASN A 61 9.39 -3.19 -6.87
CA ASN A 61 10.84 -3.13 -7.00
C ASN A 61 11.48 -4.15 -6.05
N LEU A 62 11.65 -5.39 -6.52
CA LEU A 62 12.18 -6.50 -5.73
C LEU A 62 13.62 -6.27 -5.26
N ALA A 63 14.43 -5.53 -6.02
CA ALA A 63 15.78 -5.17 -5.60
C ALA A 63 15.76 -4.23 -4.38
N TYR A 64 14.83 -3.29 -4.33
CA TYR A 64 14.62 -2.45 -3.16
C TYR A 64 14.04 -3.26 -1.99
N LEU A 65 12.98 -4.03 -2.25
CA LEU A 65 12.32 -4.86 -1.23
C LEU A 65 13.31 -5.79 -0.52
N ASN A 66 14.12 -6.54 -1.28
CA ASN A 66 15.09 -7.47 -0.71
C ASN A 66 16.16 -6.75 0.11
N ARG A 67 16.60 -5.56 -0.28
CA ARG A 67 17.54 -4.76 0.53
C ARG A 67 16.91 -4.34 1.84
N CYS A 68 15.65 -3.88 1.84
CA CYS A 68 14.95 -3.51 3.06
C CYS A 68 14.76 -4.72 3.98
N LEU A 69 14.37 -5.87 3.44
CA LEU A 69 14.22 -7.11 4.19
C LEU A 69 15.54 -7.57 4.81
N GLN A 70 16.64 -7.56 4.05
CA GLN A 70 17.97 -7.88 4.57
C GLN A 70 18.38 -6.94 5.70
N GLN A 71 18.12 -5.64 5.57
CA GLN A 71 18.42 -4.64 6.60
C GLN A 71 17.62 -4.88 7.89
N GLY A 72 16.38 -5.35 7.80
CA GLY A 72 15.58 -5.74 8.97
C GLY A 72 15.77 -7.18 9.43
N GLY A 73 16.81 -7.87 8.96
CA GLY A 73 17.18 -9.19 9.48
C GLY A 73 16.38 -10.35 8.89
N TRP A 74 15.82 -10.21 7.68
CA TRP A 74 15.14 -11.31 6.99
C TRP A 74 16.10 -12.49 6.74
N ILE A 75 15.69 -13.68 7.21
CA ILE A 75 16.54 -14.90 7.22
C ILE A 75 16.19 -15.85 6.07
N SER A 76 15.03 -15.68 5.44
CA SER A 76 14.54 -16.56 4.36
C SER A 76 15.09 -16.17 2.99
N ASP A 77 14.80 -17.00 1.98
CA ASP A 77 15.20 -16.72 0.60
C ASP A 77 14.69 -15.35 0.11
N PRO A 78 15.44 -14.72 -0.83
CA PRO A 78 15.01 -13.48 -1.45
C PRO A 78 13.66 -13.61 -2.16
N LEU A 79 12.92 -12.51 -2.15
CA LEU A 79 11.68 -12.39 -2.92
C LEU A 79 12.02 -12.22 -4.40
N THR A 80 11.29 -12.98 -5.22
CA THR A 80 11.41 -13.07 -6.67
C THR A 80 10.04 -12.80 -7.31
N PRO A 81 9.98 -12.54 -8.63
CA PRO A 81 8.70 -12.38 -9.32
C PRO A 81 7.77 -13.59 -9.14
N ALA A 82 8.34 -14.79 -8.93
CA ALA A 82 7.60 -16.04 -8.82
C ALA A 82 7.05 -16.33 -7.41
N ASN A 83 7.62 -15.74 -6.34
CA ASN A 83 7.29 -16.14 -4.96
C ASN A 83 6.73 -15.00 -4.07
N TRP A 84 6.90 -13.73 -4.45
CA TRP A 84 6.64 -12.62 -3.54
C TRP A 84 5.19 -12.57 -3.07
N ARG A 85 4.24 -12.90 -3.96
CA ARG A 85 2.80 -12.93 -3.64
C ARG A 85 2.48 -13.97 -2.58
N MET A 86 2.99 -15.19 -2.76
CA MET A 86 2.84 -16.28 -1.80
C MET A 86 3.46 -15.89 -0.44
N ILE A 87 4.67 -15.35 -0.43
CA ILE A 87 5.35 -14.95 0.82
C ILE A 87 4.56 -13.87 1.57
N VAL A 88 3.94 -12.92 0.86
CA VAL A 88 3.11 -11.86 1.46
C VAL A 88 1.74 -12.39 1.89
N ARG A 89 1.23 -13.43 1.24
CA ARG A 89 -0.03 -14.08 1.60
C ARG A 89 0.04 -14.72 2.98
N GLU A 90 1.15 -15.37 3.32
CA GLU A 90 1.34 -16.09 4.58
C GLU A 90 1.00 -15.27 5.84
N PRO A 91 1.56 -14.06 6.06
CA PRO A 91 1.20 -13.25 7.22
C PRO A 91 -0.24 -12.71 7.16
N ILE A 92 -0.89 -12.67 6.00
CA ILE A 92 -2.28 -12.19 5.83
C ILE A 92 -3.29 -13.27 6.22
N LEU A 93 -2.99 -14.55 5.95
CA LEU A 93 -3.88 -15.69 6.24
C LEU A 93 -4.35 -15.76 7.70
N PRO A 94 -3.51 -15.57 8.74
CA PRO A 94 -3.97 -15.63 10.12
C PRO A 94 -4.58 -14.31 10.65
N LEU A 95 -4.58 -13.22 9.87
CA LEU A 95 -5.04 -11.91 10.36
C LEU A 95 -6.51 -11.93 10.77
N LYS A 96 -6.79 -11.36 11.94
CA LYS A 96 -8.15 -11.01 12.38
C LYS A 96 -8.63 -9.78 11.61
N TRP A 97 -9.44 -10.00 10.57
CA TRP A 97 -9.86 -8.92 9.66
C TRP A 97 -10.63 -7.79 10.36
N SER A 98 -11.31 -8.09 11.47
CA SER A 98 -11.98 -7.06 12.28
C SER A 98 -11.00 -5.99 12.79
N LEU A 99 -9.78 -6.36 13.19
CA LEU A 99 -8.75 -5.42 13.65
C LEU A 99 -8.20 -4.57 12.50
N VAL A 100 -8.08 -5.16 11.31
CA VAL A 100 -7.70 -4.44 10.09
C VAL A 100 -8.74 -3.36 9.79
N MET A 101 -10.03 -3.73 9.82
CA MET A 101 -11.15 -2.82 9.57
C MET A 101 -11.30 -1.74 10.65
N GLU A 102 -10.94 -2.03 11.90
CA GLU A 102 -10.92 -1.05 12.98
C GLU A 102 -9.84 0.02 12.74
N ASP A 103 -8.63 -0.38 12.34
CA ASP A 103 -7.52 0.53 12.05
C ASP A 103 -7.80 1.45 10.84
N VAL A 104 -8.52 0.96 9.83
CA VAL A 104 -8.78 1.73 8.59
C VAL A 104 -10.19 2.31 8.47
N GLY A 105 -11.11 1.94 9.34
CA GLY A 105 -12.55 2.16 9.15
C GLY A 105 -12.98 3.62 9.06
N SER A 106 -12.22 4.53 9.68
CA SER A 106 -12.44 5.99 9.60
C SER A 106 -11.78 6.65 8.39
N PHE A 107 -10.83 5.97 7.74
CA PHE A 107 -10.10 6.49 6.59
C PHE A 107 -10.77 6.14 5.26
N ILE A 108 -11.54 5.05 5.20
CA ILE A 108 -12.30 4.66 4.00
C ILE A 108 -13.64 5.40 3.98
N ILE A 109 -13.66 6.52 3.28
CA ILE A 109 -14.84 7.40 3.17
C ILE A 109 -15.88 6.81 2.21
N ASP A 110 -15.44 6.15 1.13
CA ASP A 110 -16.32 5.53 0.13
C ASP A 110 -16.90 4.21 0.68
N SER A 111 -18.22 4.17 0.84
CA SER A 111 -18.95 3.01 1.35
C SER A 111 -18.86 1.79 0.43
N LYS A 112 -18.73 1.99 -0.88
CA LYS A 112 -18.53 0.92 -1.85
C LYS A 112 -17.13 0.35 -1.73
N GLU A 113 -16.12 1.22 -1.65
CA GLU A 113 -14.74 0.79 -1.47
C GLU A 113 -14.56 0.01 -0.16
N ARG A 114 -15.21 0.47 0.91
CA ARG A 114 -15.24 -0.22 2.20
C ARG A 114 -15.88 -1.61 2.10
N ALA A 115 -16.94 -1.76 1.31
CA ALA A 115 -17.60 -3.05 1.09
C ALA A 115 -16.78 -4.02 0.22
N ASP A 116 -15.94 -3.48 -0.68
CA ASP A 116 -15.01 -4.22 -1.53
C ASP A 116 -13.69 -4.55 -0.83
N PHE A 117 -13.40 -3.97 0.33
CA PHE A 117 -12.20 -4.27 1.09
C PHE A 117 -12.40 -5.49 2.01
N ARG A 118 -12.35 -6.68 1.39
CA ARG A 118 -12.51 -7.98 2.06
C ARG A 118 -11.24 -8.81 2.01
N LYS A 119 -11.02 -9.62 3.05
CA LYS A 119 -9.86 -10.51 3.16
C LYS A 119 -9.76 -11.46 1.98
N GLU A 120 -10.87 -12.06 1.59
CA GLU A 120 -10.96 -13.04 0.51
C GLU A 120 -10.57 -12.40 -0.82
N GLN A 121 -10.98 -11.15 -1.07
CA GLN A 121 -10.61 -10.42 -2.29
C GLN A 121 -9.12 -10.08 -2.32
N LEU A 122 -8.54 -9.64 -1.20
CA LEU A 122 -7.10 -9.42 -1.12
C LEU A 122 -6.32 -10.72 -1.36
N LEU A 123 -6.79 -11.83 -0.80
CA LEU A 123 -6.19 -13.13 -1.06
C LEU A 123 -6.32 -13.50 -2.55
N THR A 124 -7.47 -13.34 -3.19
CA THR A 124 -7.59 -13.59 -4.65
C THR A 124 -6.66 -12.72 -5.49
N LEU A 125 -6.36 -11.49 -5.07
CA LEU A 125 -5.40 -10.61 -5.76
C LEU A 125 -3.93 -11.05 -5.59
N LEU A 126 -3.65 -11.91 -4.61
CA LEU A 126 -2.35 -12.49 -4.31
C LEU A 126 -2.20 -13.93 -4.81
N ASP A 127 -3.24 -14.48 -5.46
CA ASP A 127 -3.17 -15.77 -6.17
C ASP A 127 -2.63 -15.56 -7.59
#